data_AF-A0A519DLV9-F1
#
_entry.id   AF-A0A519DLV9-F1
#
_cell.length_a   1.000
_cell.length_b   1.000
_cell.length_c   1.000
_cell.angle_alpha   90.00
_cell.angle_beta   90.00
_cell.angle_gamma   90.00
#
_symmetry.space_group_name_H-M   'P 1'
#
loop_
_entity.id
_entity.type
_entity.pdbx_description
1 polymer ?
#
loop_
_entity_poly.entity_id
_entity_poly.type
_entity_poly.pdbx_seq_one_letter_code
_entity_poly.pdbx_strand_id
1 'polypeptide(L)'
;MWLMSESNDAEIVDAEVVEEEASSRFSIGQIITRIKDLPTSALAVVIIMLIGSTGGAVLYADDVIEWVRGEPDYQLIDFAQTLVDMGHPEWAGRMSGTVEERTTAEWIKSNFSSMGIPSTIEEFDVPMFVIGEEPELSICTPGDIGETFPNLACSNTDLNRDILEFDHRMDFVLQGYSGSAFIRYVDDIDIIDLGTGNESADWPGAANSVALIHQLPETESNTVLFERASNNDVAGLIIINERQNCDELIDGDCVPYFKTVDISAISNIPVELGFIMVSKSVGQTIIDMVMNGDGQLQFM
;
A
#
# COMPACT_ATOMS: atom_id res chain seq x y z
N MET A 1 -32.69 6.09 -43.37
CA MET A 1 -33.67 6.72 -42.47
C MET A 1 -34.77 5.70 -42.26
N TRP A 2 -34.80 5.07 -41.09
CA TRP A 2 -35.72 3.98 -40.73
C TRP A 2 -36.51 4.37 -39.47
N LEU A 3 -37.69 3.73 -39.35
CA LEU A 3 -38.62 3.59 -38.21
C LEU A 3 -39.76 4.63 -38.14
N MET A 4 -41.03 4.28 -38.42
CA MET A 4 -42.00 3.41 -37.68
C MET A 4 -42.17 3.90 -36.23
N SER A 5 -43.22 4.65 -35.90
CA SER A 5 -44.60 4.20 -35.55
C SER A 5 -44.63 3.21 -34.40
N GLU A 6 -45.14 3.60 -33.23
CA GLU A 6 -46.52 3.28 -32.80
C GLU A 6 -46.91 4.03 -31.52
N SER A 7 -48.19 4.35 -31.40
CA SER A 7 -48.86 5.09 -30.34
C SER A 7 -49.24 4.21 -29.15
N ASN A 8 -49.00 4.69 -27.93
CA ASN A 8 -49.54 4.13 -26.68
C ASN A 8 -50.67 5.05 -26.20
N ASP A 9 -51.89 4.51 -26.06
CA ASP A 9 -52.94 5.08 -25.22
C ASP A 9 -53.31 4.06 -24.14
N ALA A 10 -53.50 4.59 -22.93
CA ALA A 10 -53.62 3.90 -21.66
C ALA A 10 -55.02 3.37 -21.36
N GLU A 11 -55.11 2.35 -20.51
CA GLU A 11 -56.16 2.33 -19.48
C GLU A 11 -55.70 1.59 -18.22
N ILE A 12 -56.01 2.21 -17.09
CA ILE A 12 -55.59 1.95 -15.72
C ILE A 12 -56.46 0.81 -15.14
N VAL A 13 -55.84 -0.13 -14.43
CA VAL A 13 -56.57 -1.15 -13.66
C VAL A 13 -56.26 -0.95 -12.18
N ASP A 14 -57.25 -0.41 -11.47
CA ASP A 14 -57.34 -0.38 -10.00
C ASP A 14 -57.42 -1.82 -9.46
N ALA A 15 -56.56 -2.15 -8.49
CA ALA A 15 -56.65 -3.37 -7.72
C ALA A 15 -56.98 -3.03 -6.25
N GLU A 16 -58.19 -3.43 -5.86
CA GLU A 16 -58.75 -3.31 -4.52
C GLU A 16 -58.01 -4.23 -3.53
N VAL A 17 -57.54 -3.66 -2.42
CA VAL A 17 -56.98 -4.42 -1.29
C VAL A 17 -58.13 -4.95 -0.47
N VAL A 18 -58.26 -6.28 -0.39
CA VAL A 18 -59.19 -6.94 0.53
C VAL A 18 -58.38 -7.75 1.54
N GLU A 19 -58.30 -7.23 2.76
CA GLU A 19 -58.05 -8.01 3.97
C GLU A 19 -59.41 -8.31 4.63
N GLU A 20 -59.77 -9.59 4.79
CA GLU A 20 -59.66 -10.32 6.07
C GLU A 20 -60.47 -11.64 6.10
N GLU A 21 -59.90 -12.58 6.86
CA GLU A 21 -60.49 -13.69 7.63
C GLU A 21 -61.15 -14.92 6.94
N ALA A 22 -60.36 -16.00 6.98
CA ALA A 22 -60.69 -17.36 7.39
C ALA A 22 -62.17 -17.82 7.40
N SER A 23 -62.49 -18.75 6.50
CA SER A 23 -63.35 -19.88 6.88
C SER A 23 -62.90 -21.18 6.23
N SER A 24 -62.69 -22.14 7.11
CA SER A 24 -62.23 -23.51 6.91
C SER A 24 -63.10 -24.32 5.94
N ARG A 25 -62.45 -25.02 5.01
CA ARG A 25 -62.64 -26.47 4.71
C ARG A 25 -61.70 -26.89 3.58
N PHE A 26 -60.41 -27.01 3.86
CA PHE A 26 -59.53 -27.85 3.05
C PHE A 26 -59.22 -29.11 3.82
N SER A 27 -59.61 -30.25 3.25
CA SER A 27 -59.52 -31.56 3.89
C SER A 27 -58.06 -31.98 4.05
N ILE A 28 -57.53 -31.88 5.27
CA ILE A 28 -56.19 -32.35 5.67
C ILE A 28 -56.01 -33.86 5.38
N GLY A 29 -57.12 -34.61 5.27
CA GLY A 29 -57.11 -36.04 4.97
C GLY A 29 -56.53 -36.42 3.59
N GLN A 30 -56.51 -35.50 2.62
CA GLN A 30 -55.95 -35.77 1.28
C GLN A 30 -54.45 -35.46 1.18
N ILE A 31 -53.88 -34.69 2.12
CA ILE A 31 -52.45 -34.36 2.13
C ILE A 31 -51.65 -35.47 2.84
N ILE A 32 -52.20 -36.04 3.91
CA ILE A 32 -51.51 -37.06 4.72
C ILE A 32 -51.32 -38.38 3.96
N THR A 33 -52.21 -38.74 3.03
CA THR A 33 -52.06 -39.97 2.24
C THR A 33 -51.02 -39.84 1.13
N ARG A 34 -50.68 -38.62 0.68
CA ARG A 34 -49.62 -38.40 -0.32
C ARG A 34 -48.20 -38.34 0.27
N ILE A 35 -48.06 -38.06 1.57
CA ILE A 35 -46.74 -37.97 2.22
C ILE A 35 -46.16 -39.37 2.54
N LYS A 36 -47.00 -40.41 2.61
CA LYS A 36 -46.54 -41.78 2.93
C LYS A 36 -45.90 -42.55 1.77
N ASP A 37 -46.07 -42.08 0.53
CA ASP A 37 -45.59 -42.79 -0.67
C ASP A 37 -44.36 -42.11 -1.33
N LEU A 38 -43.79 -41.08 -0.69
CA LEU A 38 -42.59 -40.44 -1.19
C LEU A 38 -41.33 -41.16 -0.67
N PRO A 39 -40.39 -41.52 -1.55
CA PRO A 39 -39.10 -42.08 -1.11
C PRO A 39 -38.40 -41.06 -0.19
N THR A 40 -37.75 -41.56 0.86
CA THR A 40 -37.09 -40.74 1.91
C THR A 40 -36.11 -39.71 1.34
N SER A 41 -35.52 -39.97 0.18
CA SER A 41 -34.65 -39.05 -0.56
C SER A 41 -35.39 -37.80 -1.08
N ALA A 42 -36.65 -37.91 -1.50
CA ALA A 42 -37.43 -36.77 -2.00
C ALA A 42 -37.82 -35.81 -0.86
N LEU A 43 -38.06 -36.34 0.34
CA LEU A 43 -38.35 -35.55 1.54
C LEU A 43 -37.13 -34.74 2.01
N ALA A 44 -35.93 -35.33 1.92
CA ALA A 44 -34.67 -34.64 2.24
C ALA A 44 -34.39 -33.46 1.29
N VAL A 45 -34.64 -33.63 -0.01
CA VAL A 45 -34.45 -32.56 -1.02
C VAL A 45 -35.41 -31.40 -0.77
N VAL A 46 -36.68 -31.67 -0.46
CA VAL A 46 -37.66 -30.60 -0.17
C VAL A 46 -37.31 -29.83 1.10
N ILE A 47 -36.77 -30.49 2.13
CA ILE A 47 -36.28 -29.82 3.35
C ILE A 47 -35.07 -28.92 3.05
N ILE A 48 -34.10 -29.41 2.28
CA ILE A 48 -32.91 -28.63 1.86
C ILE A 48 -33.34 -27.42 1.00
N MET A 49 -34.31 -27.61 0.11
CA MET A 49 -34.82 -26.56 -0.77
C MET A 49 -35.61 -25.51 0.02
N LEU A 50 -36.35 -25.92 1.06
CA LEU A 50 -37.03 -25.00 1.96
C LEU A 50 -36.04 -24.19 2.82
N ILE A 51 -34.99 -24.83 3.34
CA ILE A 51 -33.90 -24.15 4.07
C ILE A 51 -33.15 -23.17 3.15
N GLY A 52 -32.97 -23.52 1.86
CA GLY A 52 -32.40 -22.62 0.86
C GLY A 52 -33.29 -21.42 0.49
N SER A 53 -34.61 -21.58 0.58
CA SER A 53 -35.58 -20.54 0.18
C SER A 53 -35.87 -19.46 1.23
N THR A 54 -35.52 -19.70 2.50
CA THR A 54 -35.70 -18.71 3.58
C THR A 54 -34.39 -18.47 4.34
N GLY A 55 -33.55 -17.57 3.81
CA GLY A 55 -32.57 -16.83 4.63
C GLY A 55 -31.13 -17.35 4.73
N GLY A 56 -30.70 -18.34 3.92
CA GLY A 56 -29.31 -18.81 3.93
C GLY A 56 -28.33 -18.02 3.04
N ALA A 57 -28.83 -17.32 2.03
CA ALA A 57 -28.00 -16.66 1.01
C ALA A 57 -27.33 -15.34 1.47
N VAL A 58 -27.65 -14.85 2.67
CA VAL A 58 -27.07 -13.60 3.21
C VAL A 58 -25.88 -13.88 4.15
N LEU A 59 -25.80 -15.07 4.74
CA LEU A 59 -24.78 -15.37 5.75
C LEU A 59 -23.54 -16.10 5.22
N TYR A 60 -23.58 -16.62 3.99
CA TYR A 60 -22.49 -17.40 3.39
C TYR A 60 -22.23 -17.02 1.92
N ALA A 61 -22.62 -15.82 1.51
CA ALA A 61 -22.41 -15.37 0.13
C ALA A 61 -20.92 -15.26 -0.21
N ASP A 62 -20.10 -14.78 0.72
CA ASP A 62 -18.67 -14.52 0.47
C ASP A 62 -17.88 -15.84 0.39
N ASP A 63 -18.05 -16.77 1.35
CA ASP A 63 -17.39 -18.08 1.34
C ASP A 63 -17.77 -18.96 0.13
N VAL A 64 -19.01 -18.83 -0.36
CA VAL A 64 -19.47 -19.58 -1.55
C VAL A 64 -18.96 -18.94 -2.84
N ILE A 65 -18.77 -17.61 -2.88
CA ILE A 65 -18.16 -16.92 -4.03
C ILE A 65 -16.68 -17.27 -4.13
N GLU A 66 -15.96 -17.40 -3.01
CA GLU A 66 -14.55 -17.82 -2.97
C GLU A 66 -14.39 -19.28 -3.44
N TRP A 67 -15.24 -20.19 -2.95
CA TRP A 67 -15.26 -21.61 -3.38
C TRP A 67 -15.65 -21.81 -4.86
N VAL A 68 -16.53 -20.95 -5.41
CA VAL A 68 -16.96 -21.02 -6.82
C VAL A 68 -15.97 -20.31 -7.75
N ARG A 69 -15.25 -19.28 -7.29
CA ARG A 69 -14.31 -18.55 -8.13
C ARG A 69 -12.99 -19.27 -8.27
N GLY A 70 -12.56 -20.04 -7.26
CA GLY A 70 -11.20 -20.57 -7.20
C GLY A 70 -10.17 -19.45 -7.20
N GLU A 71 -9.04 -19.65 -6.54
CA GLU A 71 -7.90 -18.75 -6.74
C GLU A 71 -7.64 -18.69 -8.26
N PRO A 72 -7.62 -17.50 -8.88
CA PRO A 72 -7.17 -17.39 -10.26
C PRO A 72 -5.74 -17.95 -10.30
N ASP A 73 -5.57 -19.03 -11.06
CA ASP A 73 -4.28 -19.63 -11.32
C ASP A 73 -3.46 -18.61 -12.13
N TYR A 74 -2.69 -17.77 -11.44
CA TYR A 74 -1.78 -16.83 -12.06
C TYR A 74 -0.65 -17.63 -12.71
N GLN A 75 -0.85 -18.08 -13.95
CA GLN A 75 0.31 -18.31 -14.80
C GLN A 75 0.94 -16.94 -15.02
N LEU A 76 2.09 -16.70 -14.37
CA LEU A 76 3.03 -15.68 -14.79
C LEU A 76 3.33 -15.96 -16.26
N ILE A 77 2.62 -15.24 -17.14
CA ILE A 77 2.83 -15.29 -18.58
C ILE A 77 4.32 -14.95 -18.78
N ASP A 78 5.05 -15.68 -19.63
CA ASP A 78 6.47 -15.43 -19.95
C ASP A 78 6.82 -13.94 -20.18
N PHE A 79 5.81 -13.16 -20.59
CA PHE A 79 5.83 -11.72 -20.71
C PHE A 79 6.22 -10.98 -19.42
N ALA A 80 5.69 -11.35 -18.26
CA ALA A 80 5.98 -10.69 -16.97
C ALA A 80 7.44 -10.91 -16.55
N GLN A 81 7.93 -12.14 -16.65
CA GLN A 81 9.33 -12.44 -16.35
C GLN A 81 10.28 -11.73 -17.32
N THR A 82 9.94 -11.68 -18.61
CA THR A 82 10.74 -10.93 -19.60
C THR A 82 10.86 -9.45 -19.24
N LEU A 83 9.78 -8.82 -18.75
CA LEU A 83 9.84 -7.42 -18.30
C LEU A 83 10.74 -7.22 -17.08
N VAL A 84 10.74 -8.16 -16.14
CA VAL A 84 11.62 -8.15 -14.95
C VAL A 84 13.08 -8.34 -15.38
N ASP A 85 13.35 -9.29 -16.27
CA ASP A 85 14.69 -9.60 -16.77
C ASP A 85 15.31 -8.45 -17.58
N MET A 86 14.50 -7.51 -18.06
CA MET A 86 14.97 -6.26 -18.72
C MET A 86 15.31 -5.13 -17.73
N GLY A 87 15.25 -5.38 -16.43
CA GLY A 87 15.71 -4.46 -15.39
C GLY A 87 17.24 -4.29 -15.37
N HIS A 88 17.71 -3.28 -14.63
CA HIS A 88 19.16 -3.06 -14.45
C HIS A 88 19.81 -4.26 -13.74
N PRO A 89 21.00 -4.74 -14.16
CA PRO A 89 21.62 -5.95 -13.62
C PRO A 89 21.95 -5.88 -12.13
N GLU A 90 22.25 -4.70 -11.62
CA GLU A 90 22.61 -4.49 -10.20
C GLU A 90 21.39 -4.14 -9.34
N TRP A 91 20.49 -3.32 -9.87
CA TRP A 91 19.38 -2.77 -9.08
C TRP A 91 18.06 -3.49 -9.34
N ALA A 92 18.02 -4.49 -10.23
CA ALA A 92 16.86 -5.30 -10.64
C ALA A 92 15.58 -4.56 -11.11
N GLY A 93 15.57 -3.22 -11.02
CA GLY A 93 14.48 -2.35 -11.42
C GLY A 93 14.86 -1.51 -12.65
N ARG A 94 13.89 -0.73 -13.12
CA ARG A 94 14.05 0.13 -14.30
C ARG A 94 13.73 1.56 -13.94
N MET A 95 14.76 2.40 -13.83
CA MET A 95 14.60 3.81 -13.50
C MET A 95 14.19 4.59 -14.74
N SER A 96 13.29 5.56 -14.60
CA SER A 96 12.87 6.36 -15.75
C SER A 96 14.01 7.22 -16.30
N GLY A 97 14.03 7.41 -17.62
CA GLY A 97 15.09 8.11 -18.35
C GLY A 97 16.34 7.26 -18.64
N THR A 98 16.37 5.99 -18.24
CA THR A 98 17.52 5.09 -18.47
C THR A 98 17.46 4.36 -19.82
N VAL A 99 18.57 3.74 -20.21
CA VAL A 99 18.65 2.93 -21.44
C VAL A 99 17.78 1.68 -21.31
N GLU A 100 17.66 1.13 -20.10
CA GLU A 100 16.81 0.00 -19.77
C GLU A 100 15.33 0.35 -20.03
N GLU A 101 14.85 1.51 -19.57
CA GLU A 101 13.49 2.00 -19.86
C GLU A 101 13.22 2.12 -21.35
N ARG A 102 14.13 2.76 -22.09
CA ARG A 102 13.99 2.91 -23.54
C ARG A 102 13.96 1.54 -24.24
N THR A 103 14.84 0.63 -23.85
CA THR A 103 14.91 -0.72 -24.45
C THR A 103 13.64 -1.51 -24.19
N THR A 104 13.07 -1.43 -22.97
CA THR A 104 11.78 -2.08 -22.72
C THR A 104 10.63 -1.41 -23.46
N ALA A 105 10.61 -0.09 -23.59
CA ALA A 105 9.59 0.62 -24.37
C ALA A 105 9.60 0.21 -25.85
N GLU A 106 10.81 0.09 -26.44
CA GLU A 106 11.00 -0.42 -27.81
C GLU A 106 10.52 -1.88 -27.95
N TRP A 107 10.79 -2.72 -26.95
CA TRP A 107 10.33 -4.11 -26.94
C TRP A 107 8.80 -4.22 -26.84
N ILE A 108 8.16 -3.45 -25.96
CA ILE A 108 6.69 -3.39 -25.82
C ILE A 108 6.07 -2.94 -27.16
N LYS A 109 6.61 -1.88 -27.78
CA LYS A 109 6.18 -1.39 -29.09
C LYS A 109 6.28 -2.47 -30.16
N SER A 110 7.40 -3.19 -30.21
CA SER A 110 7.59 -4.30 -31.15
C SER A 110 6.55 -5.40 -30.93
N ASN A 111 6.27 -5.76 -29.67
CA ASN A 111 5.30 -6.78 -29.35
C ASN A 111 3.87 -6.38 -29.78
N PHE A 112 3.46 -5.15 -29.46
CA PHE A 112 2.16 -4.60 -29.88
C PHE A 112 2.03 -4.52 -31.40
N SER A 113 3.07 -4.06 -32.09
CA SER A 113 3.09 -3.99 -33.55
C SER A 113 2.95 -5.39 -34.18
N SER A 114 3.55 -6.42 -33.57
CA SER A 114 3.43 -7.81 -34.03
C SER A 114 2.01 -8.38 -33.88
N MET A 115 1.26 -7.88 -32.88
CA MET A 115 -0.15 -8.21 -32.65
C MET A 115 -1.10 -7.38 -33.53
N GLY A 116 -0.57 -6.53 -34.41
CA GLY A 116 -1.36 -5.65 -35.27
C GLY A 116 -1.90 -4.40 -34.57
N ILE A 117 -1.40 -4.09 -33.37
CA ILE A 117 -1.75 -2.86 -32.64
C ILE A 117 -0.76 -1.76 -33.05
N PRO A 118 -1.21 -0.68 -33.71
CA PRO A 118 -0.34 0.43 -34.05
C PRO A 118 0.13 1.14 -32.77
N SER A 119 1.44 1.19 -32.55
CA SER A 119 2.06 1.77 -31.36
C SER A 119 3.16 2.77 -31.72
N THR A 120 3.15 3.94 -31.08
CA THR A 120 4.23 4.95 -31.15
C THR A 120 4.96 5.04 -29.81
N ILE A 121 6.17 5.60 -29.82
CA ILE A 121 6.89 6.01 -28.61
C ILE A 121 6.85 7.54 -28.63
N GLU A 122 6.38 8.12 -27.54
CA GLU A 122 6.41 9.56 -27.32
C GLU A 122 7.52 9.86 -26.32
N GLU A 123 8.31 10.90 -26.59
CA GLU A 123 9.42 11.32 -25.75
C GLU A 123 9.09 12.68 -25.14
N PHE A 124 9.38 12.83 -23.85
CA PHE A 124 9.14 14.06 -23.10
C PHE A 124 10.40 14.43 -22.35
N ASP A 125 10.81 15.70 -22.45
CA ASP A 125 11.89 16.25 -21.63
C ASP A 125 11.32 16.66 -20.27
N VAL A 126 11.61 15.86 -19.24
CA VAL A 126 11.14 16.06 -17.87
C VAL A 126 12.35 16.15 -16.94
N PRO A 127 12.38 17.10 -15.97
CA PRO A 127 13.40 17.07 -14.94
C PRO A 127 13.27 15.79 -14.10
N MET A 128 14.37 15.05 -13.99
CA MET A 128 14.46 13.80 -13.25
C MET A 128 15.40 13.98 -12.05
N PHE A 129 15.10 13.33 -10.92
CA PHE A 129 16.07 13.12 -9.86
C PHE A 129 16.81 11.79 -10.12
N VAL A 130 18.04 11.71 -9.64
CA VAL A 130 18.90 10.53 -9.80
C VAL A 130 19.38 10.11 -8.41
N ILE A 131 19.38 8.81 -8.16
CA ILE A 131 19.96 8.23 -6.96
C ILE A 131 21.45 8.03 -7.25
N GLY A 132 22.31 8.81 -6.57
CA GLY A 132 23.76 8.79 -6.80
C GLY A 132 24.46 7.59 -6.18
N GLU A 133 24.06 7.25 -4.96
CA GLU A 133 24.57 6.11 -4.18
C GLU A 133 23.38 5.38 -3.54
N GLU A 134 23.57 4.12 -3.18
CA GLU A 134 22.53 3.34 -2.51
C GLU A 134 22.23 3.95 -1.13
N PRO A 135 20.96 4.24 -0.80
CA PRO A 135 20.61 4.84 0.47
C PRO A 135 20.84 3.83 1.60
N GLU A 136 21.31 4.33 2.74
CA GLU A 136 21.61 3.51 3.91
C GLU A 136 20.81 4.00 5.12
N LEU A 137 20.06 3.10 5.74
CA LEU A 137 19.37 3.33 7.00
C LEU A 137 19.74 2.21 7.97
N SER A 138 20.19 2.58 9.16
CA SER A 138 20.53 1.61 10.19
C SER A 138 20.49 2.22 11.58
N ILE A 139 20.33 1.38 12.59
CA ILE A 139 20.40 1.76 14.00
C ILE A 139 21.54 0.97 14.62
N CYS A 140 22.38 1.65 15.40
CA CYS A 140 23.39 1.00 16.20
C CYS A 140 23.10 1.18 17.68
N THR A 141 23.07 0.07 18.43
CA THR A 141 23.08 0.11 19.89
C THR A 141 24.53 0.10 20.38
N PRO A 142 24.97 1.12 21.14
CA PRO A 142 26.31 1.20 21.68
C PRO A 142 26.69 -0.03 22.51
N GLY A 143 27.96 -0.44 22.39
CA GLY A 143 28.52 -1.55 23.15
C GLY A 143 29.23 -1.10 24.43
N ASP A 144 30.03 -2.01 25.00
CA ASP A 144 30.69 -1.83 26.30
C ASP A 144 31.60 -0.57 26.35
N ILE A 145 32.20 -0.21 25.20
CA ILE A 145 33.09 0.95 25.12
C ILE A 145 32.29 2.22 24.87
N GLY A 146 31.24 2.15 24.04
CA GLY A 146 30.32 3.24 23.77
C GLY A 146 29.64 3.78 25.02
N GLU A 147 29.21 2.90 25.94
CA GLU A 147 28.61 3.31 27.23
C GLU A 147 29.56 4.18 28.08
N THR A 148 30.86 3.89 28.03
CA THR A 148 31.87 4.61 28.83
C THR A 148 32.42 5.84 28.09
N PHE A 149 32.51 5.76 26.76
CA PHE A 149 33.07 6.78 25.88
C PHE A 149 32.11 7.05 24.73
N PRO A 150 31.16 7.99 24.89
CA PRO A 150 30.12 8.27 23.89
C PRO A 150 30.68 8.62 22.50
N ASN A 151 31.85 9.24 22.44
CA ASN A 151 32.53 9.58 21.18
C ASN A 151 33.11 8.37 20.43
N LEU A 152 33.12 7.20 21.05
CA LEU A 152 33.52 5.93 20.45
C LEU A 152 32.33 4.97 20.31
N ALA A 153 31.12 5.36 20.73
CA ALA A 153 29.91 4.59 20.53
C ALA A 153 29.71 4.27 19.06
N CYS A 154 29.32 3.03 18.76
CA CYS A 154 29.03 2.56 17.41
C CYS A 154 30.20 2.63 16.42
N SER A 155 31.40 2.96 16.89
CA SER A 155 32.64 2.93 16.11
C SER A 155 33.17 1.50 15.95
N ASN A 156 34.08 1.28 15.00
CA ASN A 156 34.71 -0.04 14.81
C ASN A 156 35.54 -0.52 16.01
N THR A 157 35.79 0.36 16.97
CA THR A 157 36.45 0.01 18.23
C THR A 157 35.48 -0.36 19.34
N ASP A 158 34.18 -0.13 19.15
CA ASP A 158 33.16 -0.44 20.13
C ASP A 158 32.89 -1.94 20.17
N LEU A 159 33.19 -2.56 21.32
CA LEU A 159 33.05 -4.00 21.50
C LEU A 159 31.61 -4.35 21.83
N ASN A 160 31.10 -5.41 21.22
CA ASN A 160 29.72 -5.89 21.41
C ASN A 160 28.64 -4.86 20.99
N ARG A 161 28.97 -3.91 20.11
CA ARG A 161 27.94 -3.09 19.44
C ARG A 161 27.01 -3.99 18.62
N ASP A 162 25.74 -3.63 18.58
CA ASP A 162 24.75 -4.27 17.71
C ASP A 162 24.33 -3.29 16.62
N ILE A 163 24.39 -3.71 15.36
CA ILE A 163 24.01 -2.88 14.22
C ILE A 163 22.86 -3.58 13.51
N LEU A 164 21.72 -2.90 13.48
CA LEU A 164 20.54 -3.29 12.74
C LEU A 164 20.48 -2.49 11.44
N GLU A 165 20.75 -3.16 10.32
CA GLU A 165 20.64 -2.59 8.97
C GLU A 165 19.23 -2.85 8.41
N PHE A 166 18.70 -1.87 7.70
CA PHE A 166 17.42 -1.99 6.99
C PHE A 166 17.66 -2.10 5.49
N ASP A 167 16.86 -2.90 4.82
CA ASP A 167 16.99 -3.14 3.38
C ASP A 167 16.15 -2.13 2.57
N HIS A 168 16.80 -1.42 1.66
CA HIS A 168 16.12 -0.48 0.78
C HIS A 168 15.18 -1.24 -0.17
N ARG A 169 13.96 -0.71 -0.35
CA ARG A 169 12.83 -1.28 -1.12
C ARG A 169 12.05 -2.38 -0.43
N MET A 170 12.48 -2.79 0.76
CA MET A 170 11.76 -3.74 1.60
C MET A 170 11.31 -3.06 2.90
N ASP A 171 12.28 -2.57 3.66
CA ASP A 171 12.07 -1.99 4.99
C ASP A 171 11.83 -0.47 4.91
N PHE A 172 12.48 0.18 3.95
CA PHE A 172 12.29 1.61 3.66
C PHE A 172 12.44 1.93 2.18
N VAL A 173 11.85 3.04 1.72
CA VAL A 173 11.89 3.51 0.34
C VAL A 173 12.15 5.01 0.32
N LEU A 174 13.13 5.44 -0.49
CA LEU A 174 13.35 6.86 -0.80
C LEU A 174 12.07 7.51 -1.34
N GLN A 175 11.80 8.74 -0.93
CA GLN A 175 10.73 9.54 -1.53
C GLN A 175 11.29 10.39 -2.67
N GLY A 176 10.43 10.76 -3.61
CA GLY A 176 10.87 11.50 -4.80
C GLY A 176 11.49 12.84 -4.44
N TYR A 177 12.60 13.16 -5.10
CA TYR A 177 13.42 14.36 -4.84
C TYR A 177 13.98 14.46 -3.41
N SER A 178 14.08 13.34 -2.68
CA SER A 178 14.90 13.27 -1.48
C SER A 178 16.29 13.85 -1.76
N GLY A 179 16.76 14.70 -0.85
CA GLY A 179 18.15 15.12 -0.80
C GLY A 179 19.05 14.02 -0.26
N SER A 180 20.34 14.33 -0.18
CA SER A 180 21.37 13.47 0.40
C SER A 180 21.59 13.88 1.86
N ALA A 181 20.94 13.17 2.78
CA ALA A 181 21.28 13.30 4.19
C ALA A 181 22.69 12.74 4.45
N PHE A 182 23.35 13.26 5.47
CA PHE A 182 24.63 12.71 5.93
C PHE A 182 24.63 12.68 7.46
N ILE A 183 23.89 11.72 8.00
CA ILE A 183 23.72 11.52 9.44
C ILE A 183 24.42 10.21 9.80
N ARG A 184 25.44 10.28 10.65
CA ARG A 184 26.21 9.12 11.12
C ARG A 184 25.87 8.86 12.58
N TYR A 185 26.15 7.64 13.06
CA TYR A 185 25.94 7.30 14.48
C TYR A 185 26.59 8.30 15.45
N VAL A 186 27.81 8.76 15.14
CA VAL A 186 28.57 9.70 15.98
C VAL A 186 27.94 11.09 16.09
N ASP A 187 27.01 11.42 15.19
CA ASP A 187 26.30 12.69 15.22
C ASP A 187 25.19 12.68 16.29
N ASP A 188 24.78 11.48 16.75
CA ASP A 188 23.81 11.25 17.85
C ASP A 188 22.57 12.15 17.71
N ILE A 189 22.01 12.16 16.50
CA ILE A 189 20.94 13.10 16.13
C ILE A 189 19.64 12.74 16.84
N ASP A 190 18.94 13.76 17.33
CA ASP A 190 17.62 13.58 17.91
C ASP A 190 16.58 13.20 16.84
N ILE A 191 15.61 12.37 17.23
CA ILE A 191 14.41 12.07 16.44
C ILE A 191 13.20 12.67 17.14
N ILE A 192 12.49 13.56 16.42
CA ILE A 192 11.33 14.28 16.94
C ILE A 192 10.08 13.79 16.23
N ASP A 193 9.18 13.15 16.98
CA ASP A 193 7.86 12.76 16.51
C ASP A 193 6.92 13.98 16.43
N LEU A 194 6.44 14.26 15.23
CA LEU A 194 5.53 15.36 14.93
C LEU A 194 4.09 14.88 14.66
N GLY A 195 3.78 13.63 15.03
CA GLY A 195 2.50 12.99 14.78
C GLY A 195 2.22 12.92 13.27
N THR A 196 1.09 13.46 12.82
CA THR A 196 0.78 13.53 11.38
C THR A 196 1.51 14.63 10.62
N GLY A 197 2.37 15.39 11.31
CA GLY A 197 3.17 16.45 10.70
C GLY A 197 2.36 17.63 10.22
N ASN A 198 1.11 17.82 10.66
CA ASN A 198 0.26 18.94 10.25
C ASN A 198 0.81 20.30 10.70
N GLU A 199 0.14 21.40 10.33
CA GLU A 199 0.55 22.78 10.66
C GLU A 199 0.60 23.11 12.16
N SER A 200 -0.08 22.32 13.00
CA SER A 200 -0.10 22.51 14.45
C SER A 200 1.01 21.74 15.18
N ALA A 201 1.78 20.90 14.48
CA ALA A 201 2.93 20.22 15.06
C ALA A 201 4.11 21.17 15.30
N ASP A 202 4.98 20.85 16.26
CA ASP A 202 6.13 21.68 16.64
C ASP A 202 7.33 21.52 15.70
N TRP A 203 7.13 21.91 14.43
CA TRP A 203 8.19 21.88 13.42
C TRP A 203 9.45 22.67 13.79
N PRO A 204 9.36 23.88 14.41
CA PRO A 204 10.55 24.58 14.87
C PRO A 204 11.35 23.81 15.93
N GLY A 205 10.68 22.98 16.74
CA GLY A 205 11.32 22.10 17.71
C GLY A 205 12.12 20.96 17.08
N ALA A 206 11.85 20.61 15.81
CA ALA A 206 12.55 19.56 15.07
C ALA A 206 13.75 20.06 14.23
N ALA A 207 14.14 21.33 14.38
CA ALA A 207 15.26 21.88 13.64
C ALA A 207 16.57 21.12 13.95
N ASN A 208 17.38 20.87 12.93
CA ASN A 208 18.62 20.06 12.99
C ASN A 208 18.43 18.63 13.53
N SER A 209 17.20 18.12 13.50
CA SER A 209 16.84 16.78 13.97
C SER A 209 16.22 15.97 12.83
N VAL A 210 15.97 14.68 13.06
CA VAL A 210 15.14 13.86 12.16
C VAL A 210 13.68 13.99 12.58
N ALA A 211 12.83 14.49 11.69
CA ALA A 211 11.39 14.55 11.92
C ALA A 211 10.74 13.21 11.56
N LEU A 212 9.98 12.64 12.49
CA LEU A 212 9.23 11.41 12.32
C LEU A 212 7.74 11.73 12.16
N ILE A 213 7.13 11.24 11.07
CA ILE A 213 5.73 11.49 10.72
C ILE A 213 4.96 10.18 10.62
N HIS A 214 3.84 10.08 11.31
CA HIS A 214 2.87 9.01 11.19
C HIS A 214 1.95 9.25 9.99
N GLN A 215 1.98 8.35 9.00
CA GLN A 215 1.08 8.43 7.86
C GLN A 215 -0.28 7.83 8.18
N LEU A 216 -1.21 8.70 8.51
CA LEU A 216 -2.61 8.40 8.77
C LEU A 216 -3.52 8.96 7.65
N PRO A 217 -4.83 8.65 7.64
CA PRO A 217 -5.76 9.13 6.62
C PRO A 217 -5.77 10.65 6.40
N GLU A 218 -5.52 11.41 7.46
CA GLU A 218 -5.49 12.88 7.52
C GLU A 218 -4.12 13.48 7.19
N THR A 219 -3.06 12.67 7.11
CA THR A 219 -1.70 13.15 6.82
C THR A 219 -1.67 13.82 5.45
N GLU A 220 -1.03 15.00 5.42
CA GLU A 220 -0.93 15.82 4.21
C GLU A 220 -0.03 15.17 3.14
N SER A 221 0.01 15.79 1.95
CA SER A 221 0.84 15.30 0.86
C SER A 221 2.34 15.40 1.19
N ASN A 222 3.15 14.55 0.55
CA ASN A 222 4.61 14.60 0.67
C ASN A 222 5.17 15.98 0.32
N THR A 223 4.60 16.68 -0.66
CA THR A 223 5.01 18.04 -1.03
C THR A 223 4.92 18.99 0.16
N VAL A 224 3.80 18.97 0.89
CA VAL A 224 3.57 19.85 2.03
C VAL A 224 4.51 19.51 3.19
N LEU A 225 4.67 18.22 3.50
CA LEU A 225 5.58 17.78 4.56
C LEU A 225 7.04 18.12 4.24
N PHE A 226 7.46 17.91 2.99
CA PHE A 226 8.82 18.17 2.54
C PHE A 226 9.15 19.68 2.52
N GLU A 227 8.21 20.52 2.04
CA GLU A 227 8.35 21.98 2.13
C GLU A 227 8.42 22.44 3.59
N ARG A 228 7.59 21.88 4.47
CA ARG A 228 7.55 22.27 5.88
C ARG A 228 8.83 21.86 6.62
N ALA A 229 9.34 20.65 6.36
CA ALA A 229 10.64 20.20 6.87
C ALA A 229 11.76 21.13 6.40
N SER A 230 11.78 21.46 5.10
CA SER A 230 12.74 22.41 4.52
C SER A 230 12.69 23.79 5.15
N ASN A 231 11.50 24.31 5.44
CA ASN A 231 11.32 25.66 6.01
C ASN A 231 11.68 25.74 7.51
N ASN A 232 11.88 24.61 8.17
CA ASN A 232 12.22 24.53 9.60
C ASN A 232 13.59 23.90 9.84
N ASP A 233 14.44 23.85 8.83
CA ASP A 233 15.83 23.34 8.92
C ASP A 233 15.91 21.91 9.52
N VAL A 234 14.92 21.07 9.22
CA VAL A 234 14.94 19.64 9.59
C VAL A 234 16.07 18.96 8.82
N ALA A 235 16.80 18.05 9.45
CA ALA A 235 17.96 17.36 8.85
C ALA A 235 17.56 16.09 8.08
N GLY A 236 16.52 15.40 8.54
CA GLY A 236 15.98 14.21 7.89
C GLY A 236 14.47 14.10 8.10
N LEU A 237 13.74 13.57 7.13
CA LEU A 237 12.31 13.36 7.19
C LEU A 237 12.00 11.87 6.98
N ILE A 238 11.41 11.24 7.99
CA ILE A 238 10.97 9.84 7.95
C ILE A 238 9.46 9.79 8.08
N ILE A 239 8.79 9.19 7.10
CA ILE A 239 7.36 8.88 7.19
C ILE A 239 7.19 7.39 7.53
N ILE A 240 6.49 7.09 8.61
CA ILE A 240 6.03 5.74 8.93
C ILE A 240 4.74 5.48 8.17
N ASN A 241 4.71 4.47 7.30
CA ASN A 241 3.46 4.07 6.67
C ASN A 241 2.58 3.35 7.69
N GLU A 242 1.41 3.93 8.00
CA GLU A 242 0.41 3.29 8.86
C GLU A 242 -0.98 3.31 8.22
N ARG A 243 -1.03 3.53 6.89
CA ARG A 243 -2.28 3.78 6.16
C ARG A 243 -2.49 2.86 4.98
N GLN A 244 -1.47 2.64 4.15
CA GLN A 244 -1.62 1.97 2.86
C GLN A 244 -0.93 0.61 2.89
N ASN A 245 -1.43 -0.35 2.10
CA ASN A 245 -0.84 -1.70 1.97
C ASN A 245 -0.68 -2.43 3.31
N CYS A 246 -1.49 -2.09 4.31
CA CYS A 246 -1.45 -2.69 5.63
C CYS A 246 -2.09 -4.08 5.57
N ASP A 247 -1.38 -5.08 6.09
CA ASP A 247 -1.82 -6.48 6.10
C ASP A 247 -2.06 -7.09 4.71
N GLU A 248 -1.67 -6.41 3.62
CA GLU A 248 -1.87 -6.88 2.25
C GLU A 248 -0.70 -7.74 1.74
N LEU A 249 0.52 -7.36 2.07
CA LEU A 249 1.75 -8.02 1.64
C LEU A 249 2.44 -8.77 2.78
N ILE A 250 2.40 -8.19 3.98
CA ILE A 250 2.99 -8.72 5.20
C ILE A 250 1.95 -8.55 6.31
N ASP A 251 1.57 -9.65 6.95
CA ASP A 251 0.61 -9.65 8.06
C ASP A 251 1.15 -8.84 9.25
N GLY A 252 0.35 -7.90 9.76
CA GLY A 252 0.70 -7.01 10.86
C GLY A 252 1.55 -5.80 10.48
N ASP A 253 1.87 -5.59 9.20
CA ASP A 253 2.74 -4.52 8.73
C ASP A 253 2.13 -3.73 7.56
N CYS A 254 2.60 -2.49 7.40
CA CYS A 254 2.25 -1.62 6.28
C CYS A 254 3.53 -1.33 5.50
N VAL A 255 3.67 -1.94 4.32
CA VAL A 255 4.93 -1.90 3.55
C VAL A 255 5.15 -0.51 2.95
N PRO A 256 6.36 0.06 2.99
CA PRO A 256 6.64 1.38 2.43
C PRO A 256 6.46 1.39 0.92
N TYR A 257 6.18 2.58 0.38
CA TYR A 257 6.05 2.77 -1.06
C TYR A 257 6.59 4.13 -1.48
N PHE A 258 6.97 4.20 -2.76
CA PHE A 258 7.47 5.42 -3.34
C PHE A 258 6.33 6.41 -3.63
N LYS A 259 6.51 7.66 -3.23
CA LYS A 259 5.71 8.80 -3.70
C LYS A 259 6.63 9.95 -4.10
N THR A 260 6.23 10.66 -5.15
CA THR A 260 6.91 11.89 -5.56
C THR A 260 6.43 13.10 -4.77
N VAL A 261 7.24 14.16 -4.77
CA VAL A 261 6.82 15.52 -4.43
C VAL A 261 6.58 16.34 -5.70
N ASP A 262 5.75 17.37 -5.59
CA ASP A 262 5.57 18.37 -6.63
C ASP A 262 6.59 19.50 -6.44
N ILE A 263 7.73 19.38 -7.12
CA ILE A 263 8.81 20.37 -7.04
C ILE A 263 8.44 21.74 -7.63
N SER A 264 7.39 21.83 -8.45
CA SER A 264 6.96 23.11 -9.00
C SER A 264 6.33 24.02 -7.94
N ALA A 265 5.83 23.41 -6.87
CA ALA A 265 5.29 24.10 -5.70
C ALA A 265 6.37 24.53 -4.70
N ILE A 266 7.60 24.01 -4.81
CA ILE A 266 8.67 24.21 -3.84
C ILE A 266 9.65 25.26 -4.35
N SER A 267 9.86 26.32 -3.57
CA SER A 267 10.70 27.46 -3.97
C SER A 267 12.20 27.14 -4.00
N ASN A 268 12.67 26.31 -3.07
CA ASN A 268 14.05 25.86 -2.99
C ASN A 268 14.06 24.37 -2.59
N ILE A 269 14.57 23.50 -3.46
CA ILE A 269 14.61 22.07 -3.19
C ILE A 269 15.73 21.81 -2.19
N PRO A 270 15.45 21.23 -1.01
CA PRO A 270 16.47 20.99 0.01
C PRO A 270 17.33 19.78 -0.39
N VAL A 271 18.51 20.04 -0.94
CA VAL A 271 19.42 18.98 -1.44
C VAL A 271 20.10 18.18 -0.33
N GLU A 272 20.07 18.65 0.92
CA GLU A 272 20.67 17.98 2.09
C GLU A 272 19.61 17.32 3.00
N LEU A 273 18.32 17.44 2.66
CA LEU A 273 17.23 16.82 3.44
C LEU A 273 16.95 15.41 2.91
N GLY A 274 17.40 14.39 3.64
CA GLY A 274 17.01 13.02 3.39
C GLY A 274 15.52 12.83 3.64
N PHE A 275 14.82 12.15 2.72
CA PHE A 275 13.38 11.93 2.80
C PHE A 275 13.02 10.49 2.41
N ILE A 276 12.59 9.70 3.39
CA ILE A 276 12.23 8.29 3.23
C ILE A 276 10.84 7.99 3.79
N MET A 277 10.29 6.87 3.35
CA MET A 277 9.17 6.20 4.00
C MET A 277 9.63 4.84 4.50
N VAL A 278 9.27 4.48 5.72
CA VAL A 278 9.58 3.19 6.34
C VAL A 278 8.30 2.37 6.54
N SER A 279 8.44 1.07 6.70
CA SER A 279 7.33 0.22 7.12
C SER A 279 6.85 0.59 8.53
N LYS A 280 5.66 0.12 8.90
CA LYS A 280 5.15 0.31 10.26
C LYS A 280 6.07 -0.35 11.29
N SER A 281 6.53 -1.58 11.01
CA SER A 281 7.43 -2.33 11.90
C SER A 281 8.78 -1.63 12.10
N VAL A 282 9.36 -1.08 11.02
CA VAL A 282 10.62 -0.33 11.07
C VAL A 282 10.43 1.00 11.81
N GLY A 283 9.33 1.71 11.55
CA GLY A 283 8.98 2.92 12.29
C GLY A 283 8.88 2.69 13.79
N GLN A 284 8.22 1.61 14.21
CA GLN A 284 8.15 1.23 15.63
C GLN A 284 9.53 0.89 16.20
N THR A 285 10.37 0.21 15.41
CA THR A 285 11.75 -0.13 15.81
C THR A 285 12.59 1.13 16.04
N ILE A 286 12.47 2.14 15.17
CA ILE A 286 13.14 3.44 15.35
C ILE A 286 12.67 4.12 16.65
N ILE A 287 11.36 4.15 16.90
CA ILE A 287 10.80 4.74 18.13
C ILE A 287 11.32 4.02 19.36
N ASP A 288 11.31 2.68 19.37
CA ASP A 288 11.68 1.89 20.54
C ASP A 288 13.18 1.93 20.81
N MET A 289 14.02 1.84 19.77
CA MET A 289 15.47 1.75 19.92
C MET A 289 16.15 3.11 20.03
N VAL A 290 15.69 4.13 19.32
CA VAL A 290 16.37 5.45 19.25
C VAL A 290 15.67 6.47 20.14
N MET A 291 14.36 6.67 19.99
CA MET A 291 13.67 7.70 20.79
C MET A 291 13.49 7.29 22.26
N ASN A 292 13.17 6.01 22.51
CA ASN A 292 12.92 5.47 23.84
C ASN A 292 14.08 4.61 24.37
N GLY A 293 15.17 4.48 23.59
CA GLY A 293 16.32 3.66 23.90
C GLY A 293 17.62 4.43 23.74
N ASP A 294 18.73 3.69 23.71
CA ASP A 294 20.08 4.23 23.59
C ASP A 294 20.69 4.03 22.18
N GLY A 295 19.86 3.68 21.20
CA GLY A 295 20.28 3.44 19.82
C GLY A 295 20.57 4.73 19.07
N GLN A 296 21.58 4.70 18.20
CA GLN A 296 21.99 5.82 17.36
C GLN A 296 21.61 5.54 15.90
N LEU A 297 20.98 6.51 15.24
CA LEU A 297 20.55 6.38 13.85
C LEU A 297 21.69 6.76 12.89
N GLN A 298 21.83 6.02 11.79
CA GLN A 298 22.53 6.44 10.58
C GLN A 298 21.52 6.55 9.43
N PHE A 299 21.61 7.65 8.70
CA PHE A 299 20.79 7.94 7.53
C PHE A 299 21.64 8.66 6.48
N MET A 300 21.97 7.95 5.39
CA MET A 300 22.83 8.41 4.30
C MET A 300 22.20 8.14 2.93
#